data_AF-A0A960SML2-F1
#
_entry.id   AF-A0A960SML2-F1
#
_cell.length_a   1.000
_cell.length_b   1.000
_cell.length_c   1.000
_cell.angle_alpha   90.00
_cell.angle_beta   90.00
_cell.angle_gamma   90.00
#
_symmetry.space_group_name_H-M   'P 1'
#
loop_
_entity.id
_entity.type
_entity.pdbx_description
1 polymer ?
#
loop_
_entity_poly.entity_id
_entity_poly.type
_entity_poly.pdbx_seq_one_letter_code
_entity_poly.pdbx_strand_id
1 'polypeptide(L)'
;MLGLILAVQAVLLAVAAAANRGRLNTDAVAYLRLAHDYAEGPLHLAVSGYWGPMLSWLIAPLLAFGVEPLLAGRVVMAVTALGFTAGCASL
;
A
#
# COMPACT_ATOMS: atom_id res chain seq x y z
N MET A 1 -6.05 -14.56 21.34
CA MET A 1 -6.85 -14.76 20.10
C MET A 1 -6.48 -13.75 19.01
N LEU A 2 -6.54 -12.43 19.25
CA LEU A 2 -6.18 -11.39 18.27
C LEU A 2 -4.77 -11.55 17.68
N GLY A 3 -3.74 -11.79 18.50
CA GLY A 3 -2.37 -11.95 18.01
C GLY A 3 -2.19 -13.09 17.01
N LEU A 4 -2.93 -14.19 17.18
CA LEU A 4 -2.92 -15.31 16.22
C LEU A 4 -3.56 -14.90 14.88
N ILE A 5 -4.67 -14.16 14.93
CA ILE A 5 -5.35 -13.65 13.73
C ILE A 5 -4.41 -12.74 12.93
N LEU A 6 -3.76 -11.78 13.61
CA LEU A 6 -2.81 -10.86 12.97
C LEU A 6 -1.60 -11.60 12.39
N ALA A 7 -1.06 -12.60 13.10
CA ALA A 7 0.04 -13.41 12.58
C ALA A 7 -0.34 -14.20 11.33
N VAL A 8 -1.50 -14.87 11.35
CA VAL A 8 -2.01 -15.61 10.18
C VAL A 8 -2.27 -14.66 9.02
N GLN A 9 -2.90 -13.51 9.26
CA GLN A 9 -3.16 -12.50 8.23
C GLN A 9 -1.86 -11.99 7.60
N ALA A 10 -0.83 -11.69 8.41
CA ALA A 10 0.47 -11.24 7.92
C ALA A 10 1.12 -12.31 7.01
N VAL A 11 1.08 -13.58 7.41
CA VAL A 11 1.62 -14.70 6.61
C VAL A 11 0.86 -14.81 5.28
N LEU A 12 -0.48 -14.78 5.31
CA LEU A 12 -1.29 -14.89 4.09
C LEU A 12 -1.05 -13.71 3.14
N LEU A 13 -0.91 -12.49 3.65
CA LEU A 13 -0.58 -11.31 2.84
C LEU A 13 0.82 -11.43 2.23
N ALA A 14 1.81 -11.92 2.97
CA ALA A 14 3.15 -12.18 2.44
C ALA A 14 3.15 -13.25 1.34
N VAL A 15 2.41 -14.35 1.54
CA VAL A 15 2.22 -15.40 0.53
C VAL A 15 1.52 -14.84 -0.70
N ALA A 16 0.47 -14.04 -0.54
CA ALA A 16 -0.25 -13.40 -1.64
C ALA A 16 0.65 -12.42 -2.42
N ALA A 17 1.47 -11.63 -1.72
CA ALA A 17 2.45 -10.75 -2.33
C ALA A 17 3.48 -11.51 -3.17
N ALA A 18 4.02 -12.62 -2.63
CA ALA A 18 4.98 -13.47 -3.34
C ALA A 18 4.35 -14.16 -4.56
N ALA A 19 3.17 -14.75 -4.40
CA ALA A 19 2.44 -15.43 -5.48
C ALA A 19 2.05 -14.48 -6.63
N ASN A 20 1.84 -13.20 -6.33
CA ASN A 20 1.45 -12.19 -7.30
C ASN A 20 2.59 -11.21 -7.64
N ARG A 21 3.86 -11.57 -7.43
CA ARG A 21 5.02 -10.66 -7.51
C ARG A 21 5.05 -9.76 -8.75
N GLY A 22 4.71 -10.29 -9.92
CA GLY A 22 4.70 -9.57 -11.20
C GLY A 22 3.33 -9.11 -11.67
N ARG A 23 2.28 -9.29 -10.87
CA ARG A 23 0.94 -8.83 -11.22
C ARG A 23 0.75 -7.37 -10.80
N LEU A 24 0.24 -6.60 -11.75
CA LEU A 24 -0.10 -5.20 -11.63
C LEU A 24 -1.47 -5.01 -12.30
N ASN A 25 -2.41 -4.37 -11.61
CA ASN A 25 -3.70 -3.98 -12.17
C ASN A 25 -3.74 -2.48 -12.47
N THR A 26 -4.79 -2.02 -13.13
CA THR A 26 -4.98 -0.61 -13.50
C THR A 26 -5.00 0.32 -12.29
N ASP A 27 -5.55 -0.15 -11.17
CA ASP A 27 -5.66 0.64 -9.95
C ASP A 27 -4.29 0.87 -9.31
N ALA A 28 -3.47 -0.17 -9.25
CA ALA A 28 -2.09 -0.07 -8.79
C ALA A 28 -1.27 0.87 -9.68
N VAL A 29 -1.48 0.88 -11.00
CA VAL A 29 -0.84 1.87 -11.88
C VAL A 29 -1.20 3.30 -11.45
N ALA A 30 -2.49 3.58 -11.23
CA ALA A 30 -2.95 4.91 -10.83
C ALA A 30 -2.37 5.35 -9.47
N TYR A 31 -2.44 4.47 -8.46
CA TYR A 31 -1.92 4.77 -7.13
C TYR A 31 -0.39 4.92 -7.10
N LEU A 32 0.35 4.03 -7.79
CA LEU A 32 1.82 4.11 -7.85
C LEU A 32 2.29 5.34 -8.62
N ARG A 33 1.59 5.74 -9.69
CA ARG A 33 1.90 6.97 -10.40
C ARG A 33 1.72 8.18 -9.51
N LEU A 34 0.58 8.28 -8.82
CA LEU A 34 0.32 9.41 -7.94
C LEU A 34 1.30 9.45 -6.76
N ALA A 35 1.65 8.28 -6.20
CA ALA A 35 2.66 8.18 -5.15
C ALA A 35 4.03 8.67 -5.60
N HIS A 36 4.42 8.35 -6.85
CA HIS A 36 5.65 8.86 -7.46
C HIS A 36 5.59 10.38 -7.66
N ASP A 37 4.47 10.91 -8.18
CA ASP A 37 4.29 12.37 -8.35
C ASP A 37 4.35 13.11 -6.99
N TYR A 38 3.85 12.50 -5.91
CA TYR A 38 3.99 13.00 -4.54
C TYR A 38 5.42 12.91 -3.98
N ALA A 39 6.20 11.89 -4.37
CA ALA A 39 7.57 11.69 -3.90
C ALA A 39 8.59 12.58 -4.63
N GLU A 40 8.43 12.75 -5.95
CA GLU A 40 9.41 13.40 -6.84
C GLU A 40 9.02 14.83 -7.28
N GLY A 41 7.80 15.30 -6.96
CA GLY A 41 7.57 16.72 -6.73
C GLY A 41 6.85 17.60 -7.76
N PRO A 42 6.36 17.18 -8.95
CA PRO A 42 5.39 18.01 -9.66
C PRO A 42 4.01 17.81 -9.04
N LEU A 43 3.76 18.37 -7.84
CA LEU A 43 2.49 18.23 -7.11
C LEU A 43 1.26 18.71 -7.91
N HIS A 44 1.46 19.56 -8.92
CA HIS A 44 0.42 19.95 -9.86
C HIS A 44 -0.10 18.77 -10.72
N LEU A 45 0.73 17.74 -10.95
CA LEU A 45 0.34 16.48 -11.58
C LEU A 45 -0.30 15.50 -10.59
N ALA A 46 -0.12 15.73 -9.29
CA ALA A 46 -0.71 14.90 -8.23
C ALA A 46 -2.19 15.21 -7.96
N VAL A 47 -2.80 16.11 -8.74
CA VAL A 47 -4.25 16.33 -8.75
C VAL A 47 -4.90 15.29 -9.66
N SER A 48 -5.72 14.42 -9.08
CA SER A 48 -6.34 13.30 -9.80
C SER A 48 -7.82 13.19 -9.46
N GLY A 49 -8.63 12.81 -10.46
CA GLY A 49 -10.03 12.41 -10.28
C GLY A 49 -10.20 10.95 -9.84
N TYR A 50 -9.09 10.23 -9.62
CA TYR A 50 -9.11 8.87 -9.11
C TYR A 50 -9.50 8.84 -7.62
N TRP A 51 -9.76 7.65 -7.08
CA TRP A 51 -10.14 7.47 -5.67
C TRP A 51 -9.10 8.07 -4.71
N GLY A 52 -9.56 8.51 -3.53
CA GLY A 52 -8.83 9.41 -2.62
C GLY A 52 -7.35 9.06 -2.34
N PRO A 53 -6.51 10.07 -2.00
CA PRO A 53 -5.06 9.99 -2.13
C PRO A 53 -4.34 9.23 -1.00
N MET A 54 -5.06 8.78 0.04
CA MET A 54 -4.48 8.21 1.25
C MET A 54 -3.49 7.06 0.95
N LEU A 55 -3.85 6.14 0.04
CA LEU A 55 -2.97 5.04 -0.32
C LEU A 55 -1.67 5.56 -0.98
N SER A 56 -1.78 6.50 -1.92
CA SER A 56 -0.63 7.12 -2.57
C SER A 56 0.26 7.88 -1.59
N TRP A 57 -0.33 8.61 -0.64
CA TRP A 57 0.40 9.33 0.40
C TRP A 57 1.19 8.41 1.31
N LEU A 58 0.65 7.24 1.65
CA LEU A 58 1.35 6.24 2.47
C LEU A 58 2.47 5.53 1.68
N ILE A 59 2.32 5.39 0.36
CA ILE A 59 3.35 4.80 -0.52
C ILE A 59 4.50 5.78 -0.77
N ALA A 60 4.21 7.06 -1.00
CA ALA A 60 5.17 8.10 -1.34
C ALA A 60 6.45 8.14 -0.46
N PRO A 61 6.40 8.09 0.88
CA PRO A 61 7.62 8.09 1.69
C PRO A 61 8.50 6.87 1.44
N LEU A 62 7.93 5.69 1.19
CA LEU A 62 8.71 4.49 0.85
C LEU A 62 9.41 4.67 -0.50
N LEU A 63 8.75 5.29 -1.48
CA LEU A 63 9.36 5.62 -2.76
C LEU A 63 10.50 6.62 -2.60
N ALA A 64 10.33 7.64 -1.75
CA ALA A 64 11.38 8.62 -1.44
C ALA A 64 12.62 7.98 -0.78
N PHE A 65 12.45 6.84 -0.09
CA PHE A 65 13.54 6.01 0.43
C PHE A 65 14.09 4.97 -0.57
N GLY A 66 13.64 5.00 -1.83
CA GLY A 66 14.12 4.11 -2.89
C GLY A 66 13.55 2.68 -2.84
N VAL A 67 12.46 2.45 -2.11
CA VAL A 67 11.77 1.15 -2.11
C VAL A 67 11.13 0.91 -3.48
N GLU A 68 11.27 -0.31 -4.00
CA GLU A 68 10.65 -0.70 -5.26
C GLU A 68 9.12 -0.45 -5.23
N PRO A 69 8.52 0.19 -6.25
CA PRO A 69 7.13 0.68 -6.17
C PRO A 69 6.09 -0.38 -5.83
N LEU A 70 6.18 -1.56 -6.45
CA LEU A 70 5.19 -2.61 -6.26
C LEU A 70 5.31 -3.25 -4.88
N LEU A 71 6.53 -3.37 -4.36
CA LEU A 71 6.81 -3.74 -2.97
C LEU A 71 6.27 -2.70 -2.01
N ALA A 72 6.52 -1.41 -2.24
CA ALA A 72 6.02 -0.33 -1.39
C ALA A 72 4.49 -0.35 -1.29
N GLY A 73 3.80 -0.48 -2.42
CA GLY A 73 2.34 -0.64 -2.46
C GLY A 73 1.84 -1.84 -1.64
N ARG A 74 2.50 -3.00 -1.77
CA ARG A 74 2.11 -4.21 -1.03
C ARG A 74 2.37 -4.10 0.47
N VAL A 75 3.49 -3.50 0.88
CA VAL A 75 3.80 -3.26 2.29
C VAL A 75 2.75 -2.34 2.91
N VAL A 76 2.42 -1.23 2.24
CA VAL A 76 1.39 -0.31 2.73
C VAL A 76 0.04 -1.01 2.84
N MET A 77 -0.40 -1.76 1.82
CA MET A 77 -1.65 -2.52 1.89
C MET A 77 -1.65 -3.54 3.03
N ALA A 78 -0.53 -4.23 3.28
CA ALA A 78 -0.45 -5.21 4.34
C ALA A 78 -0.53 -4.56 5.73
N VAL A 79 0.18 -3.45 5.93
CA VAL A 79 0.18 -2.70 7.20
C VAL A 79 -1.20 -2.11 7.48
N THR A 80 -1.85 -1.50 6.49
CA THR A 80 -3.20 -0.92 6.68
C THR A 80 -4.25 -2.00 6.93
N ALA A 81 -4.17 -3.16 6.27
CA ALA A 81 -5.05 -4.28 6.53
C ALA A 81 -4.90 -4.83 7.97
N LEU A 82 -3.67 -4.98 8.45
CA LEU A 82 -3.40 -5.40 9.84
C LEU A 82 -3.92 -4.36 10.84
N GLY A 83 -3.67 -3.07 10.58
CA GLY A 83 -4.14 -1.97 11.41
C GLY A 83 -5.68 -1.91 11.49
N PHE A 84 -6.36 -2.10 10.37
CA PHE A 84 -7.82 -2.16 10.32
C PHE A 84 -8.36 -3.31 11.17
N THR A 85 -7.82 -4.53 11.00
CA THR A 85 -8.24 -5.70 11.77
C THR A 85 -8.00 -5.52 13.27
N ALA A 86 -6.86 -4.95 13.66
CA ALA A 86 -6.58 -4.61 15.06
C ALA A 86 -7.58 -3.58 15.61
N GLY A 87 -7.88 -2.53 14.86
CA GLY A 87 -8.84 -1.49 15.25
C GLY A 87 -10.26 -2.01 15.44
N CYS A 88 -10.72 -2.90 14.55
CA CYS A 88 -12.03 -3.54 14.69
C CYS A 88 -12.15 -4.42 15.95
N ALA A 89 -11.03 -4.97 16.44
CA ALA A 89 -11.01 -5.81 17.64
C ALA A 89 -10.85 -5.02 18.95
N SER A 90 -10.67 -3.69 18.87
CA SER A 90 -10.51 -2.79 20.02
C SER A 90 -11.77 -1.99 20.38
N LEU A 91 -12.86 -2.20 19.65
CA LEU A 91 -14.21 -1.64 19.92
C LEU A 91 -15.04 -2.65 20.71
#